data_AF-A0A0S8BQN6-F1
#
_entry.id   AF-A0A0S8BQN6-F1
#
_cell.length_a   1.000
_cell.length_b   1.000
_cell.length_c   1.000
_cell.angle_alpha   90.00
_cell.angle_beta   90.00
_cell.angle_gamma   90.00
#
_symmetry.space_group_name_H-M   'P 1'
#
loop_
_entity.id
_entity.type
_entity.pdbx_description
1 polymer ?
#
loop_
_entity_poly.entity_id
_entity_poly.type
_entity_poly.pdbx_seq_one_letter_code
_entity_poly.pdbx_strand_id
1 'polypeptide(L)'
;MAEGIRALKIDSEPNESETALEARRADTAKQIADDKMAEFVQSSEGRNDLIGDSLSFLDRSLKNQSLSESANELILQGIVLCWGDFEVLVRDTFVTLLNLRPSLAELLLKDTVAKRRFELAKISLETLATHGFNLSGKMGTILSEQQDLSDLHSIKAVYEALFPNDSKLRSALSETDLRVLSQRRNLVVHRRGLIDETYIKAVNCAQKHGEKIRVAPDELENHIEKASHAASWVLVASANILSSPNATTSG
;
A
#
# COMPACT_ATOMS: atom_id res chain seq x y z
N MET A 1 41.06 0.43 -12.94
CA MET A 1 42.24 1.31 -12.75
C MET A 1 43.52 0.68 -13.32
N ALA A 2 43.85 -0.58 -12.99
CA ALA A 2 45.07 -1.25 -13.48
C ALA A 2 45.16 -1.39 -15.02
N GLU A 3 44.09 -1.81 -15.70
CA GLU A 3 44.10 -1.95 -17.16
C GLU A 3 44.14 -0.60 -17.90
N GLY A 4 43.55 0.46 -17.32
CA GLY A 4 43.68 1.82 -17.85
C GLY A 4 45.12 2.33 -17.85
N ILE A 5 45.90 2.02 -16.80
CA ILE A 5 47.33 2.34 -16.74
C ILE A 5 48.13 1.51 -17.76
N ARG A 6 47.73 0.26 -18.00
CA ARG A 6 48.39 -0.62 -18.98
C ARG A 6 48.11 -0.19 -20.43
N ALA A 7 46.91 0.30 -20.72
CA ALA A 7 46.53 0.80 -22.05
C ALA A 7 47.28 2.08 -22.46
N LEU A 8 47.88 2.81 -21.53
CA LEU A 8 48.76 3.96 -21.85
C LEU A 8 49.99 3.56 -22.69
N LYS A 9 50.33 2.27 -22.76
CA LYS A 9 51.41 1.74 -23.59
C LYS A 9 51.02 1.53 -25.06
N ILE A 10 49.76 1.76 -25.44
CA ILE A 10 49.31 1.67 -26.83
C ILE A 10 49.80 2.92 -27.56
N ASP A 11 50.65 2.76 -28.57
CA ASP A 11 51.22 3.88 -29.33
C ASP A 11 50.24 4.45 -30.36
N SER A 12 50.43 5.73 -30.69
CA SER A 12 49.63 6.44 -31.71
C SER A 12 49.85 5.85 -33.10
N GLU A 13 48.78 5.69 -33.87
CA GLU A 13 48.88 5.35 -35.28
C GLU A 13 49.18 6.58 -36.17
N PRO A 14 49.76 6.39 -37.37
CA PRO A 14 50.00 7.50 -38.29
C PRO A 14 48.68 8.20 -38.65
N ASN A 15 48.60 9.51 -38.39
CA ASN A 15 47.41 10.36 -38.58
C ASN A 15 46.26 10.17 -37.57
N GLU A 16 46.49 9.48 -36.45
CA GLU A 16 45.52 9.40 -35.35
C GLU A 16 45.53 10.70 -34.54
N SER A 17 44.35 11.27 -34.27
CA SER A 17 44.25 12.41 -33.35
C SER A 17 44.45 11.94 -31.90
N GLU A 18 44.95 12.83 -31.04
CA GLU A 18 45.12 12.54 -29.61
C GLU A 18 43.82 12.06 -28.96
N THR A 19 42.69 12.67 -29.32
CA THR A 19 41.35 12.25 -28.88
C THR A 19 40.95 10.85 -29.35
N ALA A 20 41.35 10.45 -30.56
CA ALA A 20 41.07 9.12 -31.09
C ALA A 20 41.93 8.06 -30.40
N LEU A 21 43.19 8.38 -30.10
CA LEU A 21 44.09 7.53 -29.32
C LEU A 21 43.59 7.30 -27.89
N GLU A 22 43.13 8.35 -27.21
CA GLU A 22 42.57 8.22 -25.86
C GLU A 22 41.30 7.36 -25.85
N ALA A 23 40.40 7.54 -26.82
CA ALA A 23 39.21 6.70 -26.98
C ALA A 23 39.59 5.23 -27.21
N ARG A 24 40.53 4.95 -28.11
CA ARG A 24 41.01 3.59 -28.39
C ARG A 24 41.67 2.94 -27.18
N ARG A 25 42.44 3.70 -26.40
CA ARG A 25 43.03 3.22 -25.13
C ARG A 25 41.96 2.91 -24.09
N ALA A 26 40.94 3.76 -23.95
CA ALA A 26 39.84 3.53 -23.03
C ALA A 26 39.01 2.29 -23.42
N ASP A 27 38.69 2.16 -24.70
CA ASP A 27 37.94 1.01 -25.22
C ASP A 27 38.73 -0.30 -25.05
N THR A 28 40.02 -0.29 -25.37
CA THR A 28 40.89 -1.46 -25.20
C THR A 28 41.04 -1.84 -23.72
N ALA A 29 41.24 -0.85 -22.83
CA ALA A 29 41.31 -1.10 -21.39
C ALA A 29 40.02 -1.70 -20.84
N LYS A 30 38.87 -1.21 -21.32
CA LYS A 30 37.56 -1.73 -20.94
C LYS A 30 37.37 -3.14 -21.44
N GLN A 31 37.66 -3.42 -22.71
CA GLN A 31 37.52 -4.75 -23.29
C GLN A 31 38.38 -5.79 -22.54
N ILE A 32 39.64 -5.47 -22.25
CA ILE A 32 40.52 -6.35 -21.48
C ILE A 32 40.00 -6.56 -20.05
N ALA A 33 39.47 -5.51 -19.42
CA ALA A 33 38.89 -5.63 -18.08
C ALA A 33 37.63 -6.50 -18.07
N ASP A 34 36.77 -6.37 -19.08
CA ASP A 34 35.54 -7.14 -19.25
C ASP A 34 35.88 -8.62 -19.52
N ASP A 35 36.84 -8.91 -20.41
CA ASP A 35 37.30 -10.27 -20.71
C ASP A 35 37.89 -10.95 -19.45
N LYS A 36 38.72 -10.23 -18.69
CA LYS A 36 39.28 -10.74 -17.42
C LYS A 36 38.22 -10.95 -16.36
N MET A 37 37.24 -10.06 -16.26
CA MET A 37 36.12 -10.22 -15.34
C MET A 37 35.28 -11.44 -15.73
N ALA A 38 35.03 -11.65 -17.03
CA ALA A 38 34.30 -12.82 -17.52
C ALA A 38 35.04 -14.12 -17.19
N GLU A 39 36.36 -14.17 -17.40
CA GLU A 39 37.20 -15.31 -17.02
C GLU A 39 37.17 -15.55 -15.50
N PHE A 40 37.32 -14.48 -14.70
CA PHE A 40 37.27 -14.54 -13.24
C PHE A 40 35.92 -15.10 -12.74
N VAL A 41 34.80 -14.60 -13.24
CA VAL A 41 33.44 -15.05 -12.87
C VAL A 41 33.18 -16.52 -13.26
N GLN A 42 33.82 -17.00 -14.34
CA GLN A 42 33.71 -18.40 -14.76
C GLN A 42 34.65 -19.33 -13.99
N SER A 43 35.74 -18.80 -13.44
CA SER A 43 36.70 -19.56 -12.65
C SER A 43 36.12 -20.01 -11.30
N SER A 44 36.59 -21.15 -10.79
CA SER A 44 36.18 -21.63 -9.46
C SER A 44 36.62 -20.71 -8.33
N GLU A 45 37.81 -20.12 -8.44
CA GLU A 45 38.36 -19.15 -7.49
C GLU A 45 37.50 -17.88 -7.45
N GLY A 46 37.24 -17.25 -8.60
CA GLY A 46 36.45 -16.03 -8.63
C GLY A 46 35.00 -16.24 -8.21
N ARG A 47 34.39 -17.40 -8.47
CA ARG A 47 33.08 -17.74 -7.90
C ARG A 47 33.12 -17.82 -6.38
N ASN A 48 34.11 -18.48 -5.80
CA ASN A 48 34.26 -18.59 -4.35
C ASN A 48 34.47 -17.23 -3.70
N ASP A 49 35.29 -16.37 -4.32
CA ASP A 49 35.53 -15.00 -3.86
C ASP A 49 34.25 -14.17 -3.91
N LEU A 50 33.52 -14.19 -5.03
CA LEU A 50 32.26 -13.46 -5.16
C LEU A 50 31.20 -13.94 -4.16
N ILE A 51 31.13 -15.25 -3.92
CA ILE A 51 30.25 -15.81 -2.88
C ILE A 51 30.69 -15.31 -1.50
N GLY A 52 31.98 -15.39 -1.18
CA GLY A 52 32.53 -14.94 0.10
C GLY A 52 32.28 -13.45 0.36
N ASP A 53 32.50 -12.62 -0.66
CA ASP A 53 32.25 -11.17 -0.60
C ASP A 53 30.76 -10.88 -0.44
N SER A 54 29.89 -11.57 -1.19
CA SER A 54 28.44 -11.42 -1.08
C SER A 54 27.94 -11.82 0.31
N LEU A 55 28.40 -12.96 0.85
CA LEU A 55 28.06 -13.40 2.20
C LEU A 55 28.57 -12.42 3.26
N SER A 56 29.79 -11.90 3.10
CA SER A 56 30.37 -10.91 4.01
C SER A 56 29.63 -9.57 3.96
N PHE A 57 29.15 -9.17 2.78
CA PHE A 57 28.29 -8.00 2.64
C PHE A 57 26.92 -8.22 3.31
N LEU A 58 26.28 -9.36 3.07
CA LEU A 58 24.99 -9.70 3.69
C LEU A 58 25.11 -9.79 5.21
N ASP A 59 26.15 -10.43 5.74
CA ASP A 59 26.42 -10.51 7.18
C ASP A 59 26.62 -9.12 7.81
N ARG A 60 27.42 -8.25 7.16
CA ARG A 60 27.56 -6.85 7.60
C ARG A 60 26.24 -6.08 7.55
N SER A 61 25.43 -6.33 6.53
CA SER A 61 24.12 -5.70 6.36
C SER A 61 23.13 -6.15 7.44
N LEU A 62 23.11 -7.44 7.75
CA LEU A 62 22.29 -8.02 8.83
C LEU A 62 22.68 -7.48 10.20
N LYS A 63 23.97 -7.23 10.43
CA LYS A 63 24.49 -6.65 11.68
C LYS A 63 24.29 -5.13 11.77
N ASN A 64 23.95 -4.47 10.67
CA ASN A 64 23.74 -3.02 10.65
C ASN A 64 22.35 -2.67 11.17
N GLN A 65 22.28 -2.28 12.45
CA GLN A 65 21.03 -1.89 13.10
C GLN A 65 20.32 -0.73 12.40
N SER A 66 21.07 0.27 11.91
CA SER A 66 20.47 1.41 11.20
C SER A 66 19.76 0.97 9.93
N LEU A 67 20.34 0.02 9.17
CA LEU A 67 19.71 -0.51 7.97
C LEU A 67 18.43 -1.29 8.31
N SER A 68 18.46 -2.11 9.36
CA SER A 68 17.28 -2.85 9.83
C SER A 68 16.15 -1.90 10.26
N GLU A 69 16.48 -0.82 10.97
CA GLU A 69 15.50 0.18 11.40
C GLU A 69 14.90 0.95 10.21
N SER A 70 15.72 1.35 9.24
CA SER A 70 15.24 1.99 8.01
C SER A 70 14.36 1.06 7.18
N ALA A 71 14.74 -0.21 7.03
CA ALA A 71 13.92 -1.19 6.32
C ALA A 71 12.56 -1.40 7.00
N ASN A 72 12.54 -1.51 8.33
CA ASN A 72 11.28 -1.60 9.07
C ASN A 72 10.43 -0.35 8.89
N GLU A 73 11.02 0.85 8.93
CA GLU A 73 10.27 2.09 8.69
C GLU A 73 9.62 2.10 7.30
N LEU A 74 10.32 1.66 6.25
CA LEU A 74 9.75 1.53 4.91
C LEU A 74 8.54 0.57 4.90
N ILE A 75 8.63 -0.56 5.61
CA ILE A 75 7.50 -1.50 5.75
C ILE A 75 6.32 -0.83 6.46
N LEU A 76 6.57 -0.08 7.54
CA LEU A 76 5.52 0.65 8.26
C LEU A 76 4.85 1.73 7.39
N GLN A 77 5.61 2.42 6.54
CA GLN A 77 5.04 3.33 5.55
C GLN A 77 4.18 2.57 4.52
N GLY A 78 4.62 1.39 4.08
CA GLY A 78 3.82 0.50 3.23
C GLY A 78 2.47 0.13 3.84
N ILE A 79 2.42 -0.15 5.16
CA ILE A 79 1.17 -0.41 5.90
C ILE A 79 0.24 0.79 5.86
N VAL A 80 0.77 2.00 6.11
CA VAL A 80 -0.02 3.24 6.10
C VAL A 80 -0.59 3.51 4.72
N LEU A 81 0.23 3.37 3.68
CA LEU A 81 -0.19 3.56 2.29
C LEU A 81 -1.22 2.52 1.87
N CYS A 82 -0.99 1.24 2.15
CA CYS A 82 -1.91 0.15 1.82
C CYS A 82 -3.31 0.37 2.42
N TRP A 83 -3.38 0.73 3.70
CA TRP A 83 -4.66 1.04 4.34
C TRP A 83 -5.27 2.34 3.78
N GLY A 84 -4.46 3.37 3.54
CA GLY A 84 -4.92 4.63 2.95
C GLY A 84 -5.54 4.44 1.56
N ASP A 85 -4.92 3.63 0.71
CA ASP A 85 -5.45 3.31 -0.63
C ASP A 85 -6.78 2.55 -0.53
N PHE A 86 -6.88 1.59 0.40
CA PHE A 86 -8.13 0.89 0.68
C PHE A 86 -9.24 1.86 1.13
N GLU A 87 -8.94 2.75 2.08
CA GLU A 87 -9.89 3.75 2.60
C GLU A 87 -10.39 4.70 1.52
N VAL A 88 -9.49 5.21 0.68
CA VAL A 88 -9.84 6.10 -0.43
C VAL A 88 -10.77 5.37 -1.39
N LEU A 89 -10.44 4.13 -1.76
CA LEU A 89 -11.27 3.34 -2.68
C LEU A 89 -12.66 3.09 -2.12
N VAL A 90 -12.79 2.64 -0.86
CA VAL A 90 -14.11 2.38 -0.27
C VAL A 90 -14.91 3.67 -0.09
N ARG A 91 -14.29 4.78 0.32
CA ARG A 91 -14.98 6.07 0.44
C ARG A 91 -15.46 6.56 -0.91
N ASP A 92 -14.60 6.56 -1.93
CA ASP A 92 -14.95 7.08 -3.24
C ASP A 92 -15.99 6.19 -3.94
N THR A 93 -15.94 4.87 -3.69
CA THR A 93 -16.98 3.92 -4.14
C THR A 93 -18.32 4.22 -3.46
N PHE A 94 -18.33 4.42 -2.14
CA PHE A 94 -19.53 4.81 -1.39
C PHE A 94 -20.14 6.11 -1.93
N VAL A 95 -19.31 7.15 -2.10
CA VAL A 95 -19.73 8.45 -2.63
C VAL A 95 -20.33 8.29 -4.02
N THR A 96 -19.63 7.60 -4.91
CA THR A 96 -20.07 7.38 -6.30
C THR A 96 -21.38 6.60 -6.34
N LEU A 97 -21.49 5.53 -5.57
CA LEU A 97 -22.67 4.68 -5.51
C LEU A 97 -23.92 5.46 -5.10
N LEU A 98 -23.83 6.22 -4.01
CA LEU A 98 -24.98 6.99 -3.50
C LEU A 98 -25.28 8.24 -4.32
N ASN A 99 -24.29 8.82 -5.00
CA ASN A 99 -24.54 9.91 -5.95
C ASN A 99 -25.26 9.39 -7.21
N LEU A 100 -24.91 8.20 -7.69
CA LEU A 100 -25.58 7.57 -8.83
C LEU A 100 -26.97 7.03 -8.48
N ARG A 101 -27.15 6.48 -7.28
CA ARG A 101 -28.43 5.94 -6.80
C ARG A 101 -28.74 6.39 -5.37
N PRO A 102 -29.25 7.63 -5.18
CA PRO A 102 -29.52 8.19 -3.85
C PRO A 102 -30.50 7.40 -2.98
N SER A 103 -31.42 6.64 -3.58
CA SER A 103 -32.39 5.81 -2.85
C SER A 103 -31.74 4.70 -2.01
N LEU A 104 -30.49 4.31 -2.30
CA LEU A 104 -29.75 3.35 -1.48
C LEU A 104 -29.46 3.89 -0.07
N ALA A 105 -29.48 5.21 0.15
CA ALA A 105 -29.35 5.80 1.47
C ALA A 105 -30.48 5.37 2.43
N GLU A 106 -31.65 4.97 1.90
CA GLU A 106 -32.74 4.43 2.72
C GLU A 106 -32.33 3.14 3.44
N LEU A 107 -31.47 2.32 2.83
CA LEU A 107 -30.95 1.10 3.46
C LEU A 107 -30.10 1.42 4.70
N LEU A 108 -29.31 2.50 4.63
CA LEU A 108 -28.52 2.98 5.78
C LEU A 108 -29.41 3.44 6.93
N LEU A 109 -30.57 4.03 6.63
CA LEU A 109 -31.54 4.49 7.64
C LEU A 109 -32.38 3.35 8.23
N LYS A 110 -32.54 2.24 7.49
CA LYS A 110 -33.23 1.02 7.98
C LYS A 110 -32.33 0.18 8.89
N ASP A 111 -31.02 0.16 8.65
CA ASP A 111 -30.08 -0.59 9.48
C ASP A 111 -29.77 0.12 10.82
N THR A 112 -29.95 -0.56 11.94
CA THR A 112 -29.81 0.08 13.28
C THR A 112 -28.40 0.57 13.61
N VAL A 113 -27.35 -0.05 13.05
CA VAL A 113 -25.95 0.30 13.32
C VAL A 113 -25.53 1.46 12.44
N ALA A 114 -25.80 1.38 11.14
CA ALA A 114 -25.51 2.44 10.18
C ALA A 114 -26.35 3.68 10.47
N LYS A 115 -27.64 3.53 10.80
CA LYS A 115 -28.55 4.64 11.08
C LYS A 115 -28.01 5.58 12.15
N ARG A 116 -27.44 5.07 13.25
CA ARG A 116 -26.85 5.91 14.31
C ARG A 116 -25.70 6.80 13.81
N ARG A 117 -25.03 6.43 12.72
CA ARG A 117 -23.94 7.19 12.10
C ARG A 117 -24.45 8.33 11.21
N PHE A 118 -25.68 8.21 10.70
CA PHE A 118 -26.27 9.16 9.75
C PHE A 118 -27.52 9.88 10.27
N GLU A 119 -28.05 9.49 11.44
CA GLU A 119 -29.27 10.06 12.05
C GLU A 119 -29.17 11.55 12.37
N LEU A 120 -27.96 12.06 12.53
CA LEU A 120 -27.67 13.46 12.87
C LEU A 120 -27.32 14.32 11.65
N ALA A 121 -27.59 13.84 10.44
CA ALA A 121 -27.36 14.53 9.18
C ALA A 121 -28.19 15.83 9.06
N LYS A 122 -27.84 16.87 9.81
CA LYS A 122 -28.42 18.20 9.65
C LYS A 122 -27.72 18.88 8.48
N ILE A 123 -28.43 18.98 7.36
CA ILE A 123 -27.96 19.76 6.20
C ILE A 123 -28.06 21.23 6.59
N SER A 124 -26.92 21.92 6.64
CA SER A 124 -26.87 23.35 6.93
C SER A 124 -27.30 24.18 5.70
N LEU A 125 -27.72 25.43 5.92
CA LEU A 125 -28.01 26.35 4.81
C LEU A 125 -26.76 26.63 3.97
N GLU A 126 -25.58 26.60 4.59
CA GLU A 126 -24.29 26.73 3.92
C GLU A 126 -24.03 25.55 2.98
N THR A 127 -24.29 24.31 3.41
CA THR A 127 -24.21 23.12 2.55
C THR A 127 -25.17 23.22 1.36
N LEU A 128 -26.40 23.70 1.58
CA LEU A 128 -27.34 23.96 0.48
C LEU A 128 -26.79 25.01 -0.50
N ALA A 129 -26.26 26.12 0.00
CA ALA A 129 -25.69 27.19 -0.82
C ALA A 129 -24.48 26.71 -1.64
N THR A 130 -23.56 25.95 -1.04
CA THR A 130 -22.38 25.35 -1.71
C THR A 130 -22.78 24.45 -2.88
N HIS A 131 -23.93 23.78 -2.79
CA HIS A 131 -24.46 22.93 -3.87
C HIS A 131 -25.54 23.60 -4.74
N GLY A 132 -25.69 24.93 -4.67
CA GLY A 132 -26.66 25.67 -5.48
C GLY A 132 -28.10 25.23 -5.24
N PHE A 133 -28.42 24.81 -4.00
CA PHE A 133 -29.72 24.28 -3.56
C PHE A 133 -30.18 23.04 -4.34
N ASN A 134 -29.28 22.36 -5.05
CA ASN A 134 -29.56 21.11 -5.75
C ASN A 134 -28.73 19.98 -5.17
N LEU A 135 -29.38 19.11 -4.39
CA LEU A 135 -28.74 17.94 -3.79
C LEU A 135 -28.93 16.66 -4.63
N SER A 136 -29.54 16.77 -5.81
CA SER A 136 -29.71 15.64 -6.71
C SER A 136 -28.34 15.09 -7.11
N GLY A 137 -28.13 13.80 -6.83
CA GLY A 137 -26.85 13.13 -7.07
C GLY A 137 -25.69 13.61 -6.20
N LYS A 138 -25.96 14.20 -5.03
CA LYS A 138 -24.95 14.63 -4.03
C LYS A 138 -25.06 13.88 -2.70
N MET A 139 -25.93 12.87 -2.62
CA MET A 139 -26.18 12.15 -1.37
C MET A 139 -24.92 11.50 -0.79
N GLY A 140 -24.13 10.82 -1.63
CA GLY A 140 -22.86 10.23 -1.20
C GLY A 140 -21.86 11.27 -0.72
N THR A 141 -21.74 12.39 -1.44
CA THR A 141 -20.87 13.51 -1.04
C THR A 141 -21.25 14.03 0.34
N ILE A 142 -22.52 14.38 0.54
CA ILE A 142 -23.02 14.94 1.81
C ILE A 142 -22.83 13.95 2.97
N LEU A 143 -23.14 12.67 2.76
CA LEU A 143 -23.03 11.66 3.82
C LEU A 143 -21.57 11.34 4.17
N SER A 144 -20.66 11.38 3.20
CA SER A 144 -19.23 11.15 3.44
C SER A 144 -18.55 12.28 4.23
N GLU A 145 -19.07 13.51 4.16
CA GLU A 145 -18.59 14.63 4.98
C GLU A 145 -18.99 14.48 6.46
N GLN A 146 -20.05 13.74 6.74
CA GLN A 146 -20.60 13.56 8.08
C GLN A 146 -20.01 12.34 8.78
N GLN A 147 -19.85 11.24 8.05
CA GLN A 147 -19.28 10.02 8.56
C GLN A 147 -17.99 9.70 7.81
N ASP A 148 -16.88 9.85 8.54
CA ASP A 148 -15.59 9.40 8.06
C ASP A 148 -15.57 7.87 7.99
N LEU A 149 -15.13 7.34 6.85
CA LEU A 149 -14.96 5.91 6.59
C LEU A 149 -13.48 5.52 6.82
N SER A 150 -12.88 6.06 7.88
CA SER A 150 -11.46 5.92 8.22
C SER A 150 -11.13 4.79 9.19
N ASP A 151 -12.13 3.97 9.54
CA ASP A 151 -11.95 2.80 10.38
C ASP A 151 -12.75 1.61 9.85
N LEU A 152 -12.20 0.41 10.02
CA LEU A 152 -12.81 -0.82 9.50
C LEU A 152 -14.21 -1.06 10.05
N HIS A 153 -14.48 -0.66 11.29
CA HIS A 153 -15.79 -0.89 11.90
C HIS A 153 -16.87 -0.01 11.25
N SER A 154 -16.55 1.26 10.96
CA SER A 154 -17.42 2.16 10.19
C SER A 154 -17.63 1.67 8.76
N ILE A 155 -16.54 1.27 8.07
CA ILE A 155 -16.62 0.70 6.71
C ILE A 155 -17.55 -0.53 6.70
N LYS A 156 -17.35 -1.48 7.62
CA LYS A 156 -18.20 -2.68 7.74
C LYS A 156 -19.66 -2.33 7.96
N ALA A 157 -19.97 -1.47 8.93
CA ALA A 157 -21.35 -1.10 9.24
C ALA A 157 -22.07 -0.52 8.01
N VAL A 158 -21.39 0.35 7.26
CA VAL A 158 -21.96 0.98 6.06
C VAL A 158 -22.15 -0.03 4.94
N TYR A 159 -21.14 -0.82 4.63
CA TYR A 159 -21.21 -1.77 3.51
C TYR A 159 -22.12 -2.96 3.80
N GLU A 160 -22.20 -3.44 5.04
CA GLU A 160 -23.16 -4.49 5.42
C GLU A 160 -24.61 -3.99 5.34
N ALA A 161 -24.88 -2.71 5.67
CA ALA A 161 -26.19 -2.10 5.52
C ALA A 161 -26.59 -1.89 4.04
N LEU A 162 -25.64 -1.49 3.19
CA LEU A 162 -25.89 -1.31 1.75
C LEU A 162 -26.06 -2.65 1.00
N PHE A 163 -25.41 -3.70 1.47
CA PHE A 163 -25.36 -5.01 0.82
C PHE A 163 -25.72 -6.15 1.79
N PRO A 164 -26.95 -6.16 2.35
CA PRO A 164 -27.32 -7.09 3.42
C PRO A 164 -27.30 -8.57 2.99
N ASN A 165 -27.40 -8.84 1.69
CA ASN A 165 -27.40 -10.20 1.14
C ASN A 165 -26.04 -10.62 0.54
N ASP A 166 -25.02 -9.75 0.56
CA ASP A 166 -23.70 -10.08 0.03
C ASP A 166 -22.81 -10.71 1.11
N SER A 167 -22.88 -12.03 1.22
CA SER A 167 -22.08 -12.79 2.18
C SER A 167 -20.58 -12.76 1.88
N LYS A 168 -20.19 -12.61 0.61
CA LYS A 168 -18.79 -12.59 0.19
C LYS A 168 -18.12 -11.28 0.60
N LEU A 169 -18.79 -10.15 0.36
CA LEU A 169 -18.36 -8.85 0.85
C LEU A 169 -18.22 -8.84 2.37
N ARG A 170 -19.24 -9.35 3.09
CA ARG A 170 -19.21 -9.44 4.55
C ARG A 170 -18.04 -10.27 5.05
N SER A 171 -17.79 -11.41 4.40
CA SER A 171 -16.65 -12.28 4.73
C SER A 171 -15.32 -11.54 4.51
N ALA A 172 -15.15 -10.89 3.36
CA ALA A 172 -13.93 -10.17 3.02
C ALA A 172 -13.64 -9.01 3.99
N LEU A 173 -14.64 -8.22 4.37
CA LEU A 173 -14.50 -7.15 5.36
C LEU A 173 -14.34 -7.66 6.79
N SER A 174 -14.63 -8.95 7.04
CA SER A 174 -14.47 -9.60 8.35
C SER A 174 -13.15 -10.35 8.50
N GLU A 175 -12.27 -10.32 7.48
CA GLU A 175 -10.98 -11.00 7.55
C GLU A 175 -10.12 -10.45 8.69
N THR A 176 -9.49 -11.37 9.43
CA THR A 176 -8.70 -11.01 10.62
C THR A 176 -7.50 -10.16 10.24
N ASP A 177 -6.85 -10.46 9.12
CA ASP A 177 -5.68 -9.72 8.66
C ASP A 177 -6.02 -8.28 8.27
N LEU A 178 -7.18 -8.05 7.63
CA LEU A 178 -7.66 -6.70 7.34
C LEU A 178 -7.89 -5.88 8.63
N ARG A 179 -8.39 -6.53 9.68
CA ARG A 179 -8.51 -5.93 11.00
C ARG A 179 -7.13 -5.61 11.60
N VAL A 180 -6.16 -6.52 11.46
CA VAL A 180 -4.78 -6.29 11.92
C VAL A 180 -4.14 -5.12 11.17
N LEU A 181 -4.32 -5.03 9.85
CA LEU A 181 -3.87 -3.90 9.03
C LEU A 181 -4.40 -2.56 9.57
N SER A 182 -5.71 -2.46 9.77
CA SER A 182 -6.35 -1.25 10.32
C SER A 182 -5.75 -0.85 11.68
N GLN A 183 -5.54 -1.82 12.57
CA GLN A 183 -4.92 -1.57 13.88
C GLN A 183 -3.44 -1.16 13.76
N ARG A 184 -2.68 -1.78 12.85
CA ARG A 184 -1.27 -1.43 12.60
C ARG A 184 -1.15 -0.02 12.05
N ARG A 185 -1.98 0.38 11.09
CA ARG A 185 -2.02 1.76 10.59
C ARG A 185 -2.29 2.74 11.72
N ASN A 186 -3.28 2.48 12.57
CA ASN A 186 -3.58 3.36 13.71
C ASN A 186 -2.39 3.48 14.67
N LEU A 187 -1.70 2.37 14.95
CA LEU A 187 -0.50 2.36 15.78
C LEU A 187 0.62 3.22 15.15
N VAL A 188 0.87 3.06 13.86
CA VAL A 188 1.91 3.80 13.14
C VAL A 188 1.60 5.31 13.13
N VAL A 189 0.38 5.69 12.73
CA VAL A 189 -0.02 7.09 12.57
C VAL A 189 -0.13 7.82 13.92
N HIS A 190 -0.75 7.20 14.93
CA HIS A 190 -1.07 7.90 16.18
C HIS A 190 -0.08 7.64 17.33
N ARG A 191 0.67 6.53 17.26
CA ARG A 191 1.64 6.14 18.30
C ARG A 191 3.07 6.02 17.77
N ARG A 192 3.33 6.44 16.52
CA ARG A 192 4.66 6.34 15.87
C ARG A 192 5.18 4.89 15.84
N GLY A 193 4.24 3.94 15.79
CA GLY A 193 4.53 2.50 15.82
C GLY A 193 4.88 1.95 17.20
N LEU A 194 4.78 2.72 18.28
CA LEU A 194 5.02 2.21 19.63
C LEU A 194 3.82 1.38 20.10
N ILE A 195 4.07 0.12 20.45
CA ILE A 195 3.04 -0.84 20.89
C ILE A 195 2.44 -0.38 22.22
N ASP A 196 1.13 -0.17 22.25
CA ASP A 196 0.36 0.17 23.45
C ASP A 196 -0.60 -0.96 23.87
N GLU A 197 -1.21 -0.84 25.05
CA GLU A 197 -2.16 -1.84 25.56
C GLU A 197 -3.39 -2.02 24.65
N THR A 198 -3.83 -0.93 24.01
CA THR A 198 -4.98 -0.96 23.11
C THR A 198 -4.68 -1.86 21.92
N TYR A 199 -3.50 -1.72 21.33
CA TYR A 199 -3.04 -2.56 20.24
C TYR A 199 -2.90 -4.02 20.64
N ILE A 200 -2.27 -4.32 21.79
CA ILE A 200 -2.09 -5.70 22.27
C ILE A 200 -3.44 -6.38 22.55
N LYS A 201 -4.42 -5.65 23.08
CA LYS A 201 -5.77 -6.19 23.31
C LYS A 201 -6.50 -6.44 21.98
N ALA A 202 -6.26 -5.61 20.97
CA ALA A 202 -6.91 -5.71 19.67
C ALA A 202 -6.27 -6.79 18.78
N VAL A 203 -4.95 -6.82 18.72
CA VAL A 203 -4.14 -7.73 17.91
C VAL A 203 -3.38 -8.61 18.87
N ASN A 204 -3.59 -9.93 18.83
CA ASN A 204 -2.89 -10.91 19.67
C ASN A 204 -1.39 -10.93 19.33
N CYS A 205 -0.68 -9.89 19.76
CA CYS A 205 0.66 -9.54 19.35
C CYS A 205 1.66 -10.17 20.32
N ALA A 206 2.66 -10.86 19.78
CA ALA A 206 3.75 -11.44 20.58
C ALA A 206 4.83 -10.42 20.97
N GLN A 207 4.87 -9.24 20.32
CA GLN A 207 5.84 -8.19 20.61
C GLN A 207 5.44 -7.40 21.86
N LYS A 208 6.42 -6.82 22.56
CA LYS A 208 6.19 -6.27 23.91
C LYS A 208 5.63 -4.86 23.86
N HIS A 209 4.87 -4.53 24.90
CA HIS A 209 4.42 -3.16 25.16
C HIS A 209 5.61 -2.20 25.25
N GLY A 210 5.50 -1.04 24.59
CA GLY A 210 6.51 0.02 24.56
C GLY A 210 7.58 -0.14 23.49
N GLU A 211 7.67 -1.30 22.82
CA GLU A 211 8.58 -1.49 21.69
C GLU A 211 8.00 -0.89 20.41
N LYS A 212 8.88 -0.48 19.48
CA LYS A 212 8.46 -0.12 18.13
C LYS A 212 8.10 -1.39 17.38
N ILE A 213 6.90 -1.44 16.81
CA ILE A 213 6.40 -2.59 16.08
C ILE A 213 7.34 -2.94 14.93
N ARG A 214 7.68 -4.22 14.83
CA ARG A 214 8.34 -4.82 13.68
C ARG A 214 7.33 -5.63 12.89
N VAL A 215 7.36 -5.45 11.58
CA VAL A 215 6.50 -6.19 10.65
C VAL A 215 7.39 -6.82 9.60
N ALA A 216 7.21 -8.11 9.36
CA ALA A 216 7.99 -8.80 8.35
C ALA A 216 7.47 -8.48 6.93
N PRO A 217 8.31 -8.55 5.89
CA PRO A 217 7.90 -8.21 4.52
C PRO A 217 6.71 -9.04 4.01
N ASP A 218 6.68 -10.33 4.30
CA ASP A 218 5.60 -11.27 3.98
C ASP A 218 4.27 -10.90 4.66
N GLU A 219 4.33 -10.34 5.87
CA GLU A 219 3.12 -9.81 6.52
C GLU A 219 2.56 -8.58 5.78
N LEU A 220 3.42 -7.69 5.27
CA LEU A 220 2.99 -6.55 4.45
C LEU A 220 2.37 -7.03 3.13
N GLU A 221 2.98 -8.01 2.47
CA GLU A 221 2.45 -8.62 1.25
C GLU A 221 1.05 -9.22 1.51
N ASN A 222 0.87 -9.96 2.61
CA ASN A 222 -0.44 -10.46 3.02
C ASN A 222 -1.42 -9.31 3.26
N HIS A 223 -1.03 -8.22 3.94
CA HIS A 223 -1.91 -7.07 4.13
C HIS A 223 -2.38 -6.44 2.82
N ILE A 224 -1.48 -6.33 1.83
CA ILE A 224 -1.81 -5.84 0.49
C ILE A 224 -2.83 -6.76 -0.17
N GLU A 225 -2.59 -8.08 -0.17
CA GLU A 225 -3.51 -9.07 -0.73
C GLU A 225 -4.92 -8.95 -0.11
N LYS A 226 -4.98 -8.84 1.22
CA LYS A 226 -6.24 -8.80 1.98
C LYS A 226 -7.00 -7.50 1.74
N ALA A 227 -6.31 -6.37 1.69
CA ALA A 227 -6.89 -5.08 1.33
C ALA A 227 -7.42 -5.10 -0.12
N SER A 228 -6.64 -5.62 -1.08
CA SER A 228 -7.06 -5.76 -2.47
C SER A 228 -8.26 -6.69 -2.65
N HIS A 229 -8.29 -7.81 -1.92
CA HIS A 229 -9.41 -8.75 -1.94
C HIS A 229 -10.70 -8.08 -1.44
N ALA A 230 -10.65 -7.39 -0.29
CA ALA A 230 -11.79 -6.65 0.25
C ALA A 230 -12.26 -5.52 -0.68
N ALA A 231 -11.31 -4.74 -1.24
CA ALA A 231 -11.62 -3.69 -2.21
C ALA A 231 -12.31 -4.23 -3.47
N SER A 232 -11.85 -5.39 -3.97
CA SER A 232 -12.46 -6.04 -5.12
C SER A 232 -13.92 -6.42 -4.87
N TRP A 233 -14.23 -6.95 -3.69
CA TRP A 233 -15.61 -7.26 -3.32
C TRP A 233 -16.48 -6.01 -3.16
N VAL A 234 -15.93 -4.92 -2.63
CA VAL A 234 -16.63 -3.62 -2.57
C VAL A 234 -17.04 -3.16 -3.97
N LEU A 235 -16.11 -3.22 -4.93
CA LEU A 235 -16.38 -2.85 -6.32
C LEU A 235 -17.39 -3.79 -7.00
N VAL A 236 -17.25 -5.10 -6.81
CA VAL A 236 -18.16 -6.11 -7.39
C VAL A 236 -19.58 -5.93 -6.86
N ALA A 237 -19.75 -5.79 -5.54
CA ALA A 237 -21.06 -5.57 -4.93
C ALA A 237 -21.71 -4.28 -5.46
N SER A 238 -20.91 -3.21 -5.57
CA SER A 238 -21.36 -1.91 -6.09
C SER A 238 -21.74 -1.96 -7.57
N ALA A 239 -20.98 -2.70 -8.40
CA ALA A 239 -21.32 -2.92 -9.80
C ALA A 239 -22.64 -3.71 -9.93
N ASN A 240 -22.78 -4.81 -9.18
CA ASN A 240 -23.97 -5.67 -9.23
C ASN A 240 -25.26 -4.91 -8.87
N ILE A 241 -25.21 -4.06 -7.84
CA ILE A 241 -26.39 -3.27 -7.47
C ILE A 241 -26.72 -2.24 -8.55
N LEU A 242 -25.72 -1.55 -9.12
CA LEU A 242 -25.93 -0.56 -10.18
C LEU A 242 -26.50 -1.18 -11.47
N SER A 243 -26.07 -2.40 -11.81
CA SER A 243 -26.60 -3.15 -12.97
C SER A 243 -28.00 -3.71 -12.75
N SER A 244 -28.50 -3.77 -11.51
CA SER A 244 -29.84 -4.29 -11.19
C SER A 244 -30.89 -3.18 -11.32
N PRO A 245 -31.87 -3.27 -12.26
CA PRO A 245 -32.85 -2.21 -12.48
C PRO A 245 -33.90 -2.05 -11.34
N ASN A 246 -34.08 -3.04 -10.46
CA ASN A 246 -35.21 -3.10 -9.51
C ASN A 246 -34.85 -3.30 -8.01
N ALA A 247 -33.63 -2.97 -7.56
CA ALA A 247 -33.21 -3.29 -6.19
C ALA A 247 -33.94 -2.51 -5.06
N THR A 248 -34.86 -1.58 -5.38
CA THR A 248 -35.52 -0.70 -4.39
C THR A 248 -37.03 -0.90 -4.23
N THR A 249 -37.64 -1.95 -4.79
CA THR A 249 -39.11 -2.17 -4.72
C THR A 249 -39.54 -3.45 -3.99
N SER A 250 -38.78 -3.92 -3.00
CA SER A 250 -39.23 -5.06 -2.18
C SER A 250 -38.80 -4.89 -0.72
N GLY A 251 -39.72 -4.44 0.14
CA GLY A 251 -39.57 -4.41 1.61
C GLY A 251 -39.85 -3.07 2.24
#